data_AF-A0A1H9HAH1-F1
#
_entry.id   AF-A0A1H9HAH1-F1
#
_cell.length_a   1.000
_cell.length_b   1.000
_cell.length_c   1.000
_cell.angle_alpha   90.00
_cell.angle_beta   90.00
_cell.angle_gamma   90.00
#
_symmetry.space_group_name_H-M   'P 1'
#
loop_
_entity.id
_entity.type
_entity.pdbx_description
1 polymer ?
#
loop_
_entity_poly.entity_id
_entity_poly.type
_entity_poly.pdbx_seq_one_letter_code
_entity_poly.pdbx_strand_id
1 'polypeptide(L)'
;MFYKNFKTVTYCVAAWVNRVTEEQLRKDADFLQKYVKIDKIYLETYRDEFASREQIEMIKRVMKDYGIEVSGGITTVTPDLNESDKKRQRLFNTFCYCNEPMRARLKEVSEYTAVFFDEFIIDDFFFTQCMCEDCIREKGNRSWKEFRLAKMMEVSRDLIIGPAKKVNPKVHIIIKYPNWRESFQETGYNPGQQREIFDSIYTGTETRHGAQQDQHLPRYLSYSLMRYFESVAPGRNGGGWFDPYDCDRFDTYLEQAYLTAFAKPKEIMMFCWPSIAGNKRATPLGFMYDKLDRILGRLGEPCGLKTYIPFNSQGDDHIEDFIGMVGVPMEPCCEFLEFSEVGASRKVLVTAASLEDSQIVGKLRRFVEAGGHAIATSSFMIGALQKYPEISELTSVTYTNRVLSADEFQTPAEIPHFKNYVKSAQPIEFPLLEHRNNATWSIMNAGHGEYHESILCYDTYGKGRFTVLSIPEMPSKLYDLPAPVLTAIRRELDTTGIWIDGGSGVSLFTYDNKTFGIYCYAWDGCVPQEFHVHIKGRVKELVRIPDSDRPEMFKPQVYKPLYVKEGPDDNAANSETVFYGRATPGEFDFFEIKE
;
A
#
# COMPACT_ATOMS: atom_id res chain seq x y z
N MET A 1 -3.69 -28.19 10.09
CA MET A 1 -4.87 -27.34 10.41
C MET A 1 -4.53 -25.96 9.89
N PHE A 2 -5.33 -25.45 8.98
CA PHE A 2 -5.12 -24.17 8.32
C PHE A 2 -5.47 -22.97 9.22
N TYR A 3 -5.05 -21.77 8.81
CA TYR A 3 -5.40 -20.52 9.50
C TYR A 3 -6.87 -20.17 9.24
N LYS A 4 -7.45 -19.31 10.10
CA LYS A 4 -8.87 -18.96 10.05
C LYS A 4 -9.13 -17.62 9.36
N ASN A 5 -8.20 -16.67 9.47
CA ASN A 5 -8.41 -15.29 9.04
C ASN A 5 -7.83 -14.98 7.66
N PHE A 6 -7.00 -15.87 7.11
CA PHE A 6 -6.46 -15.81 5.76
C PHE A 6 -6.08 -17.21 5.30
N LYS A 7 -6.03 -17.41 3.97
CA LYS A 7 -5.39 -18.56 3.35
C LYS A 7 -3.92 -18.25 3.09
N THR A 8 -3.03 -19.20 3.37
CA THR A 8 -1.65 -19.14 2.88
C THR A 8 -1.55 -19.76 1.50
N VAL A 9 -0.97 -19.01 0.57
CA VAL A 9 -0.98 -19.37 -0.85
C VAL A 9 0.44 -19.32 -1.40
N THR A 10 0.72 -20.14 -2.40
CA THR A 10 1.97 -20.02 -3.15
C THR A 10 1.76 -20.29 -4.64
N TYR A 11 2.71 -19.82 -5.44
CA TYR A 11 2.66 -19.92 -6.89
C TYR A 11 3.66 -20.96 -7.40
N CYS A 12 3.28 -21.75 -8.40
CA CYS A 12 4.13 -22.79 -8.98
C CYS A 12 4.43 -22.46 -10.43
N VAL A 13 5.66 -22.02 -10.73
CA VAL A 13 6.05 -21.56 -12.08
C VAL A 13 6.16 -22.72 -13.08
N ALA A 14 5.80 -22.51 -14.35
CA ALA A 14 5.65 -23.55 -15.38
C ALA A 14 6.93 -24.36 -15.60
N ALA A 15 8.09 -23.70 -15.60
CA ALA A 15 9.38 -24.36 -15.71
C ALA A 15 9.65 -25.36 -14.56
N TRP A 16 9.18 -25.05 -13.35
CA TRP A 16 9.25 -25.97 -12.20
C TRP A 16 8.18 -27.06 -12.31
N VAL A 17 6.95 -26.72 -12.70
CA VAL A 17 5.85 -27.67 -12.96
C VAL A 17 6.27 -28.77 -13.91
N ASN A 18 6.97 -28.42 -14.99
CA ASN A 18 7.43 -29.38 -15.99
C ASN A 18 8.52 -30.34 -15.50
N ARG A 19 9.23 -30.00 -14.42
CA ARG A 19 10.45 -30.70 -13.97
C ARG A 19 10.31 -31.40 -12.63
N VAL A 20 9.35 -30.99 -11.80
CA VAL A 20 9.17 -31.57 -10.47
C VAL A 20 8.75 -33.03 -10.57
N THR A 21 9.33 -33.88 -9.73
CA THR A 21 8.92 -35.28 -9.58
C THR A 21 7.89 -35.38 -8.45
N GLU A 22 7.03 -36.40 -8.49
CA GLU A 22 6.08 -36.63 -7.40
C GLU A 22 6.77 -36.79 -6.04
N GLU A 23 7.93 -37.45 -5.99
CA GLU A 23 8.73 -37.60 -4.77
C GLU A 23 9.18 -36.26 -4.20
N GLN A 24 9.75 -35.39 -5.06
CA GLN A 24 10.20 -34.06 -4.64
C GLN A 24 9.01 -33.18 -4.23
N LEU A 25 7.89 -33.26 -4.96
CA LEU A 25 6.67 -32.52 -4.66
C LEU A 25 6.12 -32.87 -3.28
N ARG A 26 6.04 -34.16 -2.95
CA ARG A 26 5.59 -34.64 -1.64
C ARG A 26 6.53 -34.18 -0.53
N LYS A 27 7.84 -34.30 -0.74
CA LYS A 27 8.85 -33.81 0.21
C LYS A 27 8.73 -32.31 0.49
N ASP A 28 8.53 -31.51 -0.56
CA ASP A 28 8.34 -30.06 -0.42
C ASP A 28 7.01 -29.72 0.24
N ALA A 29 5.94 -30.47 -0.09
CA ALA A 29 4.64 -30.31 0.54
C ALA A 29 4.70 -30.64 2.03
N ASP A 30 5.39 -31.71 2.44
CA ASP A 30 5.62 -32.05 3.85
C ASP A 30 6.34 -30.91 4.59
N PHE A 31 7.38 -30.34 3.97
CA PHE A 31 8.11 -29.19 4.51
C PHE A 31 7.20 -27.96 4.67
N LEU A 32 6.47 -27.58 3.61
CA LEU A 32 5.64 -26.40 3.61
C LEU A 32 4.40 -26.55 4.49
N GLN A 33 3.80 -27.73 4.58
CA GLN A 33 2.72 -28.01 5.53
C GLN A 33 3.20 -27.94 6.97
N LYS A 34 4.42 -28.42 7.25
CA LYS A 34 5.01 -28.35 8.59
C LYS A 34 5.27 -26.91 9.02
N TYR A 35 5.85 -26.08 8.15
CA TYR A 35 6.37 -24.77 8.54
C TYR A 35 5.51 -23.59 8.15
N VAL A 36 4.61 -23.71 7.17
CA VAL A 36 3.82 -22.57 6.67
C VAL A 36 2.32 -22.87 6.65
N LYS A 37 1.93 -24.14 6.42
CA LYS A 37 0.54 -24.63 6.34
C LYS A 37 -0.22 -24.18 5.09
N ILE A 38 0.39 -24.31 3.91
CA ILE A 38 -0.17 -23.88 2.61
C ILE A 38 -1.59 -24.40 2.39
N ASP A 39 -2.54 -23.50 2.17
CA ASP A 39 -3.95 -23.79 1.90
C ASP A 39 -4.24 -24.03 0.42
N LYS A 40 -3.56 -23.25 -0.43
CA LYS A 40 -3.86 -23.16 -1.85
C LYS A 40 -2.57 -22.96 -2.66
N ILE A 41 -2.57 -23.43 -3.89
CA ILE A 41 -1.58 -23.04 -4.89
C ILE A 41 -2.24 -22.49 -6.14
N TYR A 42 -1.55 -21.55 -6.79
CA TYR A 42 -1.78 -21.24 -8.21
C TYR A 42 -0.73 -21.94 -9.05
N LEU A 43 -1.18 -22.83 -9.91
CA LEU A 43 -0.37 -23.70 -10.74
C LEU A 43 -0.25 -23.10 -12.14
N GLU A 44 0.93 -22.58 -12.47
CA GLU A 44 1.17 -21.90 -13.74
C GLU A 44 1.12 -22.89 -14.90
N THR A 45 0.26 -22.61 -15.88
CA THR A 45 0.11 -23.40 -17.11
C THR A 45 1.01 -22.90 -18.23
N TYR A 46 1.49 -21.67 -18.13
CA TYR A 46 2.32 -21.05 -19.15
C TYR A 46 3.24 -19.96 -18.58
N ARG A 47 4.53 -20.07 -18.92
CA ARG A 47 5.58 -19.05 -18.79
C ARG A 47 6.70 -19.44 -19.72
N ASP A 48 6.83 -18.75 -20.85
CA ASP A 48 7.68 -19.11 -22.00
C ASP A 48 7.35 -20.46 -22.68
N GLU A 49 7.00 -21.48 -21.90
CA GLU A 49 6.58 -22.81 -22.31
C GLU A 49 5.25 -23.22 -21.64
N PHE A 50 4.53 -24.16 -22.25
CA PHE A 50 3.34 -24.77 -21.66
C PHE A 50 3.73 -25.83 -20.63
N ALA A 51 3.02 -25.86 -19.50
CA ALA A 51 3.05 -26.98 -18.58
C ALA A 51 2.34 -28.19 -19.19
N SER A 52 2.93 -29.38 -19.12
CA SER A 52 2.30 -30.58 -19.70
C SER A 52 1.04 -31.01 -18.93
N ARG A 53 0.07 -31.58 -19.63
CA ARG A 53 -1.17 -32.13 -19.04
C ARG A 53 -0.83 -33.15 -17.95
N GLU A 54 0.14 -34.02 -18.19
CA GLU A 54 0.55 -35.07 -17.28
C GLU A 54 1.07 -34.49 -15.96
N GLN A 55 1.86 -33.40 -16.03
CA GLN A 55 2.40 -32.73 -14.85
C GLN A 55 1.31 -31.97 -14.08
N ILE A 56 0.41 -31.27 -14.79
CA ILE A 56 -0.72 -30.58 -14.17
C ILE A 56 -1.59 -31.58 -13.38
N GLU A 57 -1.95 -32.71 -13.98
CA GLU A 57 -2.78 -33.73 -13.31
C GLU A 57 -2.03 -34.44 -12.17
N MET A 58 -0.72 -34.67 -12.31
CA MET A 58 0.11 -35.21 -11.21
C MET A 58 0.09 -34.27 -10.00
N ILE A 59 0.35 -32.98 -10.21
CA ILE A 59 0.37 -32.00 -9.11
C ILE A 59 -1.01 -31.86 -8.48
N LYS A 60 -2.08 -31.75 -9.28
CA LYS A 60 -3.47 -31.70 -8.77
C LYS A 60 -3.79 -32.91 -7.89
N ARG A 61 -3.39 -34.12 -8.30
CA ARG A 61 -3.55 -35.34 -7.50
C ARG A 61 -2.79 -35.24 -6.18
N VAL A 62 -1.51 -34.88 -6.22
CA VAL A 62 -0.68 -34.82 -4.99
C VAL A 62 -1.21 -33.75 -4.04
N MET A 63 -1.51 -32.55 -4.51
CA MET A 63 -2.08 -31.47 -3.69
C MET A 63 -3.39 -31.89 -2.99
N LYS A 64 -4.23 -32.67 -3.69
CA LYS A 64 -5.45 -33.24 -3.10
C LYS A 64 -5.16 -34.17 -1.91
N ASP A 65 -4.08 -34.95 -1.94
CA ASP A 65 -3.67 -35.80 -0.81
C ASP A 65 -3.33 -34.98 0.44
N TYR A 66 -2.86 -33.73 0.25
CA TYR A 66 -2.58 -32.79 1.34
C TYR A 66 -3.76 -31.88 1.68
N GLY A 67 -4.88 -31.97 0.96
CA GLY A 67 -6.03 -31.08 1.12
C GLY A 67 -5.76 -29.63 0.66
N ILE A 68 -4.81 -29.43 -0.25
CA ILE A 68 -4.43 -28.13 -0.80
C ILE A 68 -5.29 -27.82 -2.03
N GLU A 69 -5.90 -26.64 -2.06
CA GLU A 69 -6.66 -26.16 -3.22
C GLU A 69 -5.73 -25.82 -4.40
N VAL A 70 -6.19 -26.03 -5.63
CA VAL A 70 -5.39 -25.77 -6.84
C VAL A 70 -6.18 -24.94 -7.83
N SER A 71 -5.68 -23.74 -8.13
CA SER A 71 -6.15 -22.85 -9.20
C SER A 71 -5.08 -22.69 -10.28
N GLY A 72 -5.43 -22.15 -11.45
CA GLY A 72 -4.49 -21.93 -12.55
C GLY A 72 -3.69 -20.63 -12.41
N GLY A 73 -2.52 -20.57 -13.03
CA GLY A 73 -1.73 -19.34 -13.17
C GLY A 73 -1.28 -19.13 -14.61
N ILE A 74 -1.15 -17.88 -15.04
CA ILE A 74 -0.55 -17.52 -16.33
C ILE A 74 0.46 -16.40 -16.10
N THR A 75 1.67 -16.54 -16.65
CA THR A 75 2.59 -15.41 -16.83
C THR A 75 2.74 -15.10 -18.30
N THR A 76 2.44 -13.86 -18.67
CA THR A 76 2.45 -13.43 -20.07
C THR A 76 3.85 -13.00 -20.51
N VAL A 77 4.74 -13.99 -20.56
CA VAL A 77 6.04 -13.93 -21.23
C VAL A 77 6.16 -15.03 -22.27
N THR A 78 6.83 -14.77 -23.38
CA THR A 78 7.00 -15.71 -24.48
C THR A 78 8.38 -15.57 -25.12
N PRO A 79 9.03 -16.68 -25.50
CA PRO A 79 10.20 -16.62 -26.35
C PRO A 79 9.83 -16.03 -27.71
N ASP A 80 10.86 -15.71 -28.49
CA ASP A 80 10.69 -15.34 -29.90
C ASP A 80 10.04 -16.52 -30.65
N LEU A 81 8.94 -16.25 -31.34
CA LEU A 81 8.18 -17.28 -32.07
C LEU A 81 8.70 -17.46 -33.49
N ASN A 82 9.40 -16.45 -34.01
CA ASN A 82 10.03 -16.45 -35.33
C ASN A 82 11.25 -15.50 -35.36
N GLU A 83 12.05 -15.57 -36.43
CA GLU A 83 13.25 -14.74 -36.60
C GLU A 83 12.99 -13.22 -36.58
N SER A 84 11.79 -12.78 -36.97
CA SER A 84 11.47 -11.35 -36.97
C SER A 84 11.28 -10.80 -35.55
N ASP A 85 10.93 -11.67 -34.59
CA ASP A 85 10.69 -11.27 -33.20
C ASP A 85 11.99 -10.88 -32.47
N LYS A 86 13.15 -11.42 -32.90
CA LYS A 86 14.48 -11.05 -32.37
C LYS A 86 14.78 -9.56 -32.48
N LYS A 87 14.13 -8.86 -33.41
CA LYS A 87 14.30 -7.41 -33.60
C LYS A 87 13.46 -6.58 -32.62
N ARG A 88 12.54 -7.21 -31.89
CA ARG A 88 11.63 -6.55 -30.96
C ARG A 88 12.30 -6.43 -29.60
N GLN A 89 12.47 -5.20 -29.13
CA GLN A 89 12.96 -4.95 -27.79
C GLN A 89 11.80 -5.16 -26.79
N ARG A 90 11.73 -6.37 -26.21
CA ARG A 90 10.73 -6.77 -25.21
C ARG A 90 11.45 -7.00 -23.88
N LEU A 91 11.25 -6.10 -22.91
CA LEU A 91 11.71 -6.35 -21.54
C LEU A 91 11.11 -7.66 -21.00
N PHE A 92 11.97 -8.48 -20.40
CA PHE A 92 11.65 -9.75 -19.79
C PHE A 92 10.86 -10.72 -20.68
N ASN A 93 11.00 -10.61 -22.00
CA ASN A 93 10.24 -11.42 -22.96
C ASN A 93 8.70 -11.29 -22.82
N THR A 94 8.19 -10.16 -22.33
CA THR A 94 6.74 -9.88 -22.32
C THR A 94 6.14 -9.94 -23.73
N PHE A 95 4.88 -10.34 -23.86
CA PHE A 95 4.22 -10.42 -25.18
C PHE A 95 4.21 -9.06 -25.89
N CYS A 96 4.42 -9.07 -27.22
CA CYS A 96 4.05 -7.93 -28.04
C CYS A 96 2.57 -8.04 -28.44
N TYR A 97 1.72 -7.22 -27.84
CA TYR A 97 0.28 -7.26 -28.10
C TYR A 97 -0.17 -6.68 -29.45
N CYS A 98 0.79 -6.27 -30.30
CA CYS A 98 0.57 -5.85 -31.69
C CYS A 98 1.05 -6.91 -32.71
N ASN A 99 1.67 -7.99 -32.23
CA ASN A 99 2.20 -9.05 -33.07
C ASN A 99 1.19 -10.20 -33.14
N GLU A 100 0.64 -10.47 -34.33
CA GLU A 100 -0.41 -11.48 -34.51
C GLU A 100 -0.02 -12.90 -34.04
N PRO A 101 1.19 -13.43 -34.34
CA PRO A 101 1.62 -14.72 -33.78
C PRO A 101 1.60 -14.77 -32.24
N MET A 102 2.11 -13.73 -31.57
CA MET A 102 2.10 -13.64 -30.11
C MET A 102 0.67 -13.47 -29.56
N ARG A 103 -0.20 -12.70 -30.22
CA ARG A 103 -1.61 -12.58 -29.85
C ARG A 103 -2.34 -13.93 -29.96
N ALA A 104 -2.11 -14.69 -31.03
CA ALA A 104 -2.65 -16.02 -31.22
C ALA A 104 -2.16 -17.00 -30.14
N ARG A 105 -0.86 -16.95 -29.78
CA ARG A 105 -0.31 -17.73 -28.67
C ARG A 105 -0.98 -17.38 -27.34
N LEU A 106 -1.18 -16.10 -27.03
CA LEU A 106 -1.82 -15.72 -25.76
C LEU A 106 -3.26 -16.23 -25.67
N LYS A 107 -3.99 -16.20 -26.79
CA LYS A 107 -5.32 -16.81 -26.87
C LYS A 107 -5.29 -18.31 -26.57
N GLU A 108 -4.34 -19.04 -27.16
CA GLU A 108 -4.12 -20.46 -26.90
C GLU A 108 -3.81 -20.72 -25.41
N VAL A 109 -3.00 -19.87 -24.79
CA VAL A 109 -2.68 -19.94 -23.34
C VAL A 109 -3.93 -19.81 -22.47
N SER A 110 -4.79 -18.85 -22.76
CA SER A 110 -6.04 -18.64 -22.02
C SER A 110 -7.02 -19.81 -22.19
N GLU A 111 -7.18 -20.29 -23.42
CA GLU A 111 -8.00 -21.47 -23.73
C GLU A 111 -7.46 -22.72 -23.01
N TYR A 112 -6.14 -22.96 -23.09
CA TYR A 112 -5.48 -24.10 -22.46
C TYR A 112 -5.67 -24.10 -20.95
N THR A 113 -5.47 -22.96 -20.30
CA THR A 113 -5.62 -22.83 -18.84
C THR A 113 -7.04 -23.12 -18.38
N ALA A 114 -8.03 -22.59 -19.10
CA ALA A 114 -9.45 -22.78 -18.80
C ALA A 114 -9.95 -24.23 -18.96
N VAL A 115 -9.20 -25.09 -19.66
CA VAL A 115 -9.50 -26.54 -19.72
C VAL A 115 -9.29 -27.22 -18.36
N PHE A 116 -8.35 -26.74 -17.55
CA PHE A 116 -7.91 -27.43 -16.34
C PHE A 116 -8.48 -26.88 -15.05
N PHE A 117 -8.91 -25.61 -15.05
CA PHE A 117 -9.27 -24.88 -13.84
C PHE A 117 -10.55 -24.05 -14.02
N ASP A 118 -11.33 -23.97 -12.94
CA ASP A 118 -12.48 -23.07 -12.79
C ASP A 118 -12.08 -21.69 -12.24
N GLU A 119 -10.80 -21.49 -11.92
CA GLU A 119 -10.24 -20.22 -11.50
C GLU A 119 -8.78 -20.12 -11.97
N PHE A 120 -8.36 -18.96 -12.46
CA PHE A 120 -6.93 -18.67 -12.64
C PHE A 120 -6.57 -17.21 -12.42
N ILE A 121 -5.32 -17.00 -12.04
CA ILE A 121 -4.70 -15.67 -11.87
C ILE A 121 -3.70 -15.37 -12.99
N ILE A 122 -3.71 -14.12 -13.46
CA ILE A 122 -2.73 -13.57 -14.39
C ILE A 122 -1.68 -12.83 -13.58
N ASP A 123 -0.42 -13.23 -13.75
CA ASP A 123 0.76 -12.64 -13.11
C ASP A 123 1.00 -11.19 -13.54
N ASP A 124 1.79 -10.44 -12.76
CA ASP A 124 2.00 -9.01 -12.96
C ASP A 124 2.90 -8.65 -14.17
N PHE A 125 3.36 -9.65 -14.93
CA PHE A 125 3.97 -9.49 -16.25
C PHE A 125 2.95 -9.21 -17.37
N PHE A 126 1.66 -9.06 -17.05
CA PHE A 126 0.58 -8.67 -17.96
C PHE A 126 0.61 -7.19 -18.36
N PHE A 127 1.80 -6.69 -18.67
CA PHE A 127 2.04 -5.31 -19.08
C PHE A 127 2.74 -5.25 -20.43
N THR A 128 2.80 -4.05 -21.03
CA THR A 128 3.59 -3.81 -22.24
C THR A 128 4.38 -2.51 -22.15
N GLN A 129 5.69 -2.64 -22.27
CA GLN A 129 6.58 -1.51 -22.60
C GLN A 129 6.87 -1.41 -24.10
N CYS A 130 6.53 -2.44 -24.89
CA CYS A 130 7.03 -2.62 -26.25
C CYS A 130 6.73 -1.40 -27.14
N MET A 131 7.78 -0.89 -27.79
CA MET A 131 7.72 0.21 -28.76
C MET A 131 8.26 -0.23 -30.14
N CYS A 132 8.06 -1.49 -30.52
CA CYS A 132 8.51 -1.98 -31.83
C CYS A 132 7.74 -1.33 -33.00
N GLU A 133 8.19 -1.55 -34.24
CA GLU A 133 7.58 -0.97 -35.44
C GLU A 133 6.07 -1.20 -35.55
N ASP A 134 5.58 -2.38 -35.14
CA ASP A 134 4.15 -2.68 -35.12
C ASP A 134 3.40 -1.85 -34.08
N CYS A 135 3.97 -1.69 -32.88
CA CYS A 135 3.42 -0.84 -31.83
C CYS A 135 3.41 0.64 -32.24
N ILE A 136 4.48 1.13 -32.88
CA ILE A 136 4.56 2.51 -33.39
C ILE A 136 3.48 2.75 -34.44
N ARG A 137 3.34 1.81 -35.40
CA ARG A 137 2.33 1.87 -36.44
C ARG A 137 0.91 1.85 -35.88
N GLU A 138 0.63 0.97 -34.92
CA GLU A 138 -0.71 0.87 -34.32
C GLU A 138 -1.03 2.02 -33.36
N LYS A 139 -0.05 2.51 -32.60
CA LYS A 139 -0.21 3.72 -31.75
C LYS A 139 -0.69 4.90 -32.59
N GLY A 140 -0.10 5.09 -33.76
CA GLY A 140 -0.35 6.24 -34.62
C GLY A 140 -0.05 7.54 -33.88
N ASN A 141 -0.97 8.50 -33.90
CA ASN A 141 -0.80 9.82 -33.27
C ASN A 141 -1.16 9.88 -31.79
N ARG A 142 -1.66 8.79 -31.18
CA ARG A 142 -1.97 8.74 -29.75
C ARG A 142 -0.72 8.84 -28.87
N SER A 143 -0.87 9.29 -27.64
CA SER A 143 0.17 9.10 -26.63
C SER A 143 0.37 7.61 -26.32
N TRP A 144 1.51 7.26 -25.71
CA TRP A 144 1.75 5.89 -25.26
C TRP A 144 0.77 5.45 -24.17
N LYS A 145 0.46 6.34 -23.20
CA LYS A 145 -0.57 6.12 -22.17
C LYS A 145 -1.91 5.73 -22.78
N GLU A 146 -2.46 6.56 -23.68
CA GLU A 146 -3.75 6.29 -24.33
C GLU A 146 -3.74 4.97 -25.11
N PHE A 147 -2.66 4.72 -25.86
CA PHE A 147 -2.54 3.50 -26.64
C PHE A 147 -2.45 2.24 -25.77
N ARG A 148 -1.59 2.23 -24.75
CA ARG A 148 -1.37 1.08 -23.90
C ARG A 148 -2.60 0.75 -23.07
N LEU A 149 -3.27 1.75 -22.49
CA LEU A 149 -4.52 1.56 -21.77
C LEU A 149 -5.60 0.94 -22.68
N ALA A 150 -5.79 1.47 -23.89
CA ALA A 150 -6.76 0.92 -24.83
C ALA A 150 -6.39 -0.49 -25.31
N LYS A 151 -5.11 -0.72 -25.62
CA LYS A 151 -4.59 -2.00 -26.09
C LYS A 151 -4.74 -3.09 -25.03
N MET A 152 -4.37 -2.82 -23.79
CA MET A 152 -4.46 -3.82 -22.72
C MET A 152 -5.91 -4.10 -22.31
N MET A 153 -6.82 -3.13 -22.43
CA MET A 153 -8.26 -3.39 -22.30
C MET A 153 -8.80 -4.33 -23.38
N GLU A 154 -8.37 -4.15 -24.64
CA GLU A 154 -8.69 -5.05 -25.74
C GLU A 154 -8.13 -6.46 -25.51
N VAL A 155 -6.84 -6.57 -25.21
CA VAL A 155 -6.17 -7.84 -24.91
C VAL A 155 -6.84 -8.59 -23.76
N SER A 156 -7.20 -7.87 -22.67
CA SER A 156 -7.90 -8.46 -21.53
C SER A 156 -9.21 -9.13 -21.93
N ARG A 157 -10.01 -8.47 -22.79
CA ARG A 157 -11.30 -9.02 -23.25
C ARG A 157 -11.11 -10.12 -24.28
N ASP A 158 -10.29 -9.86 -25.30
CA ASP A 158 -10.34 -10.61 -26.55
C ASP A 158 -9.32 -11.76 -26.59
N LEU A 159 -8.26 -11.68 -25.79
CA LEU A 159 -7.20 -12.69 -25.72
C LEU A 159 -7.17 -13.46 -24.39
N ILE A 160 -7.74 -12.92 -23.32
CA ILE A 160 -7.85 -13.61 -22.03
C ILE A 160 -9.27 -14.05 -21.72
N ILE A 161 -10.16 -13.11 -21.40
CA ILE A 161 -11.48 -13.41 -20.82
C ILE A 161 -12.37 -14.16 -21.81
N GLY A 162 -12.53 -13.64 -23.03
CA GLY A 162 -13.39 -14.23 -24.06
C GLY A 162 -12.96 -15.65 -24.44
N PRO A 163 -11.68 -15.90 -24.76
CA PRO A 163 -11.20 -17.24 -25.07
C PRO A 163 -11.33 -18.23 -23.91
N ALA A 164 -10.97 -17.82 -22.68
CA ALA A 164 -11.12 -18.66 -21.50
C ALA A 164 -12.60 -19.01 -21.24
N LYS A 165 -13.51 -18.02 -21.25
CA LYS A 165 -14.94 -18.23 -21.02
C LYS A 165 -15.62 -19.02 -22.15
N LYS A 166 -15.05 -19.04 -23.36
CA LYS A 166 -15.51 -19.91 -24.46
C LYS A 166 -15.27 -21.39 -24.14
N VAL A 167 -14.14 -21.72 -23.52
CA VAL A 167 -13.77 -23.08 -23.12
C VAL A 167 -14.51 -23.47 -21.83
N ASN A 168 -14.49 -22.60 -20.83
CA ASN A 168 -15.15 -22.80 -19.55
C ASN A 168 -15.97 -21.55 -19.17
N PRO A 169 -17.29 -21.53 -19.45
CA PRO A 169 -18.15 -20.37 -19.14
C PRO A 169 -18.23 -19.99 -17.66
N LYS A 170 -17.77 -20.87 -16.74
CA LYS A 170 -17.79 -20.65 -15.30
C LYS A 170 -16.44 -20.21 -14.73
N VAL A 171 -15.41 -20.08 -15.57
CA VAL A 171 -14.07 -19.74 -15.09
C VAL A 171 -14.05 -18.35 -14.45
N HIS A 172 -13.48 -18.28 -13.25
CA HIS A 172 -13.23 -17.06 -12.49
C HIS A 172 -11.82 -16.55 -12.79
N ILE A 173 -11.71 -15.34 -13.35
CA ILE A 173 -10.43 -14.80 -13.86
C ILE A 173 -9.98 -13.64 -12.98
N ILE A 174 -8.76 -13.77 -12.44
CA ILE A 174 -8.14 -12.81 -11.53
C ILE A 174 -7.00 -12.08 -12.25
N ILE A 175 -6.99 -10.75 -12.18
CA ILE A 175 -5.83 -9.94 -12.60
C ILE A 175 -5.01 -9.55 -11.37
N LYS A 176 -3.71 -9.87 -11.36
CA LYS A 176 -2.77 -9.30 -10.39
C LYS A 176 -2.32 -7.92 -10.87
N TYR A 177 -2.38 -6.94 -9.99
CA TYR A 177 -1.72 -5.65 -10.20
C TYR A 177 -0.37 -5.61 -9.47
N PRO A 178 0.69 -5.10 -10.11
CA PRO A 178 2.00 -4.99 -9.48
C PRO A 178 2.06 -3.93 -8.37
N ASN A 179 3.14 -3.96 -7.62
CA ASN A 179 3.48 -3.03 -6.54
C ASN A 179 3.83 -1.58 -7.00
N TRP A 180 4.11 -1.37 -8.29
CA TRP A 180 4.50 -0.07 -8.89
C TRP A 180 3.30 0.74 -9.44
N ARG A 181 2.32 1.06 -8.59
CA ARG A 181 1.05 1.72 -8.99
C ARG A 181 1.23 2.93 -9.91
N GLU A 182 2.21 3.77 -9.62
CA GLU A 182 2.57 5.00 -10.35
C GLU A 182 2.92 4.78 -11.82
N SER A 183 3.29 3.56 -12.20
CA SER A 183 3.73 3.19 -13.55
C SER A 183 2.66 2.45 -14.39
N PHE A 184 1.46 2.23 -13.86
CA PHE A 184 0.41 1.43 -14.51
C PHE A 184 -0.01 1.94 -15.89
N GLN A 185 -0.36 3.23 -15.97
CA GLN A 185 -0.81 3.85 -17.22
C GLN A 185 0.28 3.91 -18.29
N GLU A 186 1.55 3.88 -17.88
CA GLU A 186 2.69 3.81 -18.79
C GLU A 186 2.92 2.41 -19.33
N THR A 187 2.27 1.38 -18.78
CA THR A 187 2.48 -0.02 -19.19
C THR A 187 1.18 -0.75 -19.55
N GLY A 188 0.04 -0.11 -19.35
CA GLY A 188 -1.28 -0.55 -19.79
C GLY A 188 -2.15 -1.20 -18.71
N TYR A 189 -1.72 -1.25 -17.45
CA TYR A 189 -2.64 -1.56 -16.36
C TYR A 189 -3.66 -0.44 -16.20
N ASN A 190 -4.95 -0.80 -16.15
CA ASN A 190 -6.06 0.16 -16.11
C ASN A 190 -7.08 -0.26 -15.05
N PRO A 191 -6.74 -0.18 -13.75
CA PRO A 191 -7.61 -0.63 -12.67
C PRO A 191 -9.01 0.01 -12.70
N GLY A 192 -9.14 1.25 -13.17
CA GLY A 192 -10.43 1.94 -13.29
C GLY A 192 -11.40 1.33 -14.30
N GLN A 193 -10.92 0.57 -15.29
CA GLN A 193 -11.77 -0.11 -16.28
C GLN A 193 -11.67 -1.63 -16.22
N GLN A 194 -10.49 -2.17 -15.93
CA GLN A 194 -10.27 -3.61 -15.81
C GLN A 194 -11.05 -4.23 -14.65
N ARG A 195 -11.30 -3.48 -13.57
CA ARG A 195 -12.13 -3.93 -12.44
C ARG A 195 -13.54 -4.36 -12.83
N GLU A 196 -14.05 -3.86 -13.96
CA GLU A 196 -15.40 -4.12 -14.46
C GLU A 196 -15.49 -5.40 -15.31
N ILE A 197 -14.37 -5.90 -15.83
CA ILE A 197 -14.33 -7.05 -16.75
C ILE A 197 -13.70 -8.30 -16.13
N PHE A 198 -12.79 -8.13 -15.16
CA PHE A 198 -12.24 -9.24 -14.39
C PHE A 198 -13.12 -9.57 -13.18
N ASP A 199 -13.21 -10.85 -12.85
CA ASP A 199 -14.11 -11.33 -11.81
C ASP A 199 -13.58 -10.91 -10.42
N SER A 200 -12.26 -10.92 -10.22
CA SER A 200 -11.59 -10.33 -9.04
C SER A 200 -10.20 -9.78 -9.37
N ILE A 201 -9.58 -9.13 -8.39
CA ILE A 201 -8.22 -8.56 -8.50
C ILE A 201 -7.30 -9.17 -7.44
N TYR A 202 -6.00 -8.99 -7.61
CA TYR A 202 -4.96 -9.36 -6.63
C TYR A 202 -3.91 -8.25 -6.55
N THR A 203 -3.27 -8.11 -5.39
CA THR A 203 -2.35 -7.00 -5.13
C THR A 203 -0.92 -7.50 -4.97
N GLY A 204 0.01 -6.94 -5.74
CA GLY A 204 1.44 -7.05 -5.48
C GLY A 204 1.81 -6.21 -4.26
N THR A 205 2.25 -6.86 -3.19
CA THR A 205 2.66 -6.22 -1.93
C THR A 205 4.17 -6.31 -1.72
N GLU A 206 4.90 -6.63 -2.78
CA GLU A 206 6.34 -6.68 -2.81
C GLU A 206 6.95 -5.34 -2.38
N THR A 207 7.77 -5.36 -1.34
CA THR A 207 8.59 -4.20 -0.94
C THR A 207 10.06 -4.57 -0.93
N ARG A 208 10.91 -3.56 -1.03
CA ARG A 208 12.35 -3.73 -1.22
C ARG A 208 13.13 -2.93 -0.19
N HIS A 209 14.45 -3.10 -0.20
CA HIS A 209 15.32 -2.19 0.54
C HIS A 209 15.38 -0.85 -0.21
N GLY A 210 14.78 0.20 0.36
CA GLY A 210 14.54 1.48 -0.34
C GLY A 210 15.80 2.13 -0.94
N ALA A 211 16.93 2.15 -0.23
CA ALA A 211 18.14 2.82 -0.71
C ALA A 211 19.02 2.00 -1.67
N GLN A 212 18.67 0.73 -1.94
CA GLN A 212 19.55 -0.20 -2.65
C GLN A 212 18.91 -0.82 -3.90
N GLN A 213 17.68 -0.41 -4.24
CA GLN A 213 16.91 -0.95 -5.35
C GLN A 213 16.26 0.18 -6.17
N ASP A 214 15.98 -0.11 -7.44
CA ASP A 214 15.54 0.88 -8.44
C ASP A 214 14.02 1.16 -8.43
N GLN A 215 13.23 0.33 -7.74
CA GLN A 215 11.76 0.46 -7.71
C GLN A 215 11.24 1.49 -6.68
N HIS A 216 12.08 1.99 -5.78
CA HIS A 216 11.71 3.01 -4.76
C HIS A 216 10.48 2.66 -3.88
N LEU A 217 10.30 1.39 -3.51
CA LEU A 217 9.11 0.90 -2.80
C LEU A 217 9.25 0.98 -1.27
N PRO A 218 8.61 1.94 -0.57
CA PRO A 218 8.73 2.03 0.88
C PRO A 218 8.00 0.89 1.57
N ARG A 219 8.37 0.59 2.81
CA ARG A 219 7.93 -0.63 3.50
C ARG A 219 6.42 -0.66 3.76
N TYR A 220 5.82 0.50 4.07
CA TYR A 220 4.38 0.63 4.34
C TYR A 220 3.48 0.28 3.14
N LEU A 221 4.04 0.24 1.92
CA LEU A 221 3.34 -0.10 0.68
C LEU A 221 2.62 -1.45 0.76
N SER A 222 3.23 -2.46 1.41
CA SER A 222 2.62 -3.78 1.58
C SER A 222 1.25 -3.73 2.28
N TYR A 223 0.99 -2.67 3.08
CA TYR A 223 -0.30 -2.37 3.68
C TYR A 223 -1.12 -1.40 2.81
N SER A 224 -0.55 -0.25 2.43
CA SER A 224 -1.31 0.84 1.79
C SER A 224 -1.89 0.44 0.43
N LEU A 225 -1.16 -0.37 -0.35
CA LEU A 225 -1.59 -0.78 -1.67
C LEU A 225 -2.70 -1.82 -1.60
N MET A 226 -2.69 -2.68 -0.57
CA MET A 226 -3.83 -3.54 -0.25
C MET A 226 -5.09 -2.71 0.01
N ARG A 227 -4.98 -1.64 0.81
CA ARG A 227 -6.08 -0.72 1.09
C ARG A 227 -6.56 0.02 -0.16
N TYR A 228 -5.62 0.49 -0.99
CA TYR A 228 -5.93 1.11 -2.28
C TYR A 228 -6.77 0.16 -3.14
N PHE A 229 -6.34 -1.09 -3.34
CA PHE A 229 -7.07 -2.04 -4.18
C PHE A 229 -8.37 -2.55 -3.55
N GLU A 230 -8.48 -2.57 -2.22
CA GLU A 230 -9.76 -2.77 -1.56
C GLU A 230 -10.74 -1.62 -1.90
N SER A 231 -10.26 -0.38 -2.08
CA SER A 231 -11.08 0.72 -2.59
C SER A 231 -11.42 0.57 -4.08
N VAL A 232 -10.52 -0.02 -4.89
CA VAL A 232 -10.74 -0.22 -6.33
C VAL A 232 -11.84 -1.24 -6.58
N ALA A 233 -11.81 -2.38 -5.88
CA ALA A 233 -12.79 -3.46 -6.04
C ALA A 233 -13.21 -4.03 -4.67
N PRO A 234 -14.06 -3.31 -3.91
CA PRO A 234 -14.47 -3.71 -2.57
C PRO A 234 -15.02 -5.14 -2.52
N GLY A 235 -14.50 -5.93 -1.58
CA GLY A 235 -14.84 -7.34 -1.40
C GLY A 235 -14.34 -8.27 -2.51
N ARG A 236 -13.65 -7.76 -3.53
CA ARG A 236 -13.11 -8.52 -4.68
C ARG A 236 -11.58 -8.42 -4.81
N ASN A 237 -10.88 -7.84 -3.84
CA ASN A 237 -9.43 -8.02 -3.72
C ASN A 237 -9.14 -9.39 -3.09
N GLY A 238 -8.47 -10.27 -3.83
CA GLY A 238 -8.20 -11.65 -3.44
C GLY A 238 -7.12 -11.78 -2.37
N GLY A 239 -6.11 -10.92 -2.38
CA GLY A 239 -4.99 -11.05 -1.47
C GLY A 239 -3.78 -10.21 -1.84
N GLY A 240 -2.74 -10.37 -1.03
CA GLY A 240 -1.43 -9.76 -1.23
C GLY A 240 -0.40 -10.79 -1.66
N TRP A 241 0.46 -10.42 -2.60
CA TRP A 241 1.48 -11.27 -3.20
C TRP A 241 2.85 -10.65 -2.98
N PHE A 242 3.77 -11.42 -2.43
CA PHE A 242 5.15 -10.97 -2.24
C PHE A 242 6.17 -12.09 -2.49
N ASP A 243 7.44 -11.71 -2.63
CA ASP A 243 8.53 -12.62 -3.00
C ASP A 243 9.79 -12.38 -2.13
N PRO A 244 10.72 -13.36 -2.08
CA PRO A 244 11.94 -13.26 -1.29
C PRO A 244 13.14 -12.64 -2.04
N TYR A 245 12.93 -12.15 -3.26
CA TYR A 245 13.96 -11.51 -4.09
C TYR A 245 14.21 -10.08 -3.63
N ASP A 246 15.46 -9.64 -3.79
CA ASP A 246 15.93 -8.31 -3.39
C ASP A 246 15.58 -7.92 -1.94
N CYS A 247 15.39 -8.95 -1.11
CA CYS A 247 15.26 -8.89 0.34
C CYS A 247 16.61 -9.23 0.96
N ASP A 248 17.29 -8.20 1.46
CA ASP A 248 18.59 -8.27 2.11
C ASP A 248 18.55 -9.03 3.45
N ARG A 249 17.51 -8.78 4.26
CA ARG A 249 17.32 -9.36 5.61
C ARG A 249 16.12 -10.29 5.68
N PHE A 250 16.06 -11.05 6.77
CA PHE A 250 14.87 -11.82 7.11
C PHE A 250 13.67 -10.90 7.36
N ASP A 251 13.87 -9.84 8.14
CA ASP A 251 12.81 -8.89 8.47
C ASP A 251 12.26 -8.20 7.23
N THR A 252 13.11 -7.86 6.24
CA THR A 252 12.66 -7.31 4.95
C THR A 252 11.67 -8.25 4.23
N TYR A 253 11.86 -9.56 4.33
CA TYR A 253 10.90 -10.52 3.77
C TYR A 253 9.65 -10.67 4.65
N LEU A 254 9.83 -10.77 5.97
CA LEU A 254 8.72 -11.02 6.88
C LEU A 254 7.79 -9.80 7.03
N GLU A 255 8.32 -8.59 6.97
CA GLU A 255 7.56 -7.34 6.96
C GLU A 255 6.52 -7.29 5.85
N GLN A 256 6.85 -7.80 4.66
CA GLN A 256 5.88 -7.90 3.56
C GLN A 256 4.67 -8.72 4.00
N ALA A 257 4.90 -9.84 4.69
CA ALA A 257 3.84 -10.69 5.22
C ALA A 257 3.02 -9.98 6.32
N TYR A 258 3.68 -9.30 7.27
CA TYR A 258 3.01 -8.65 8.40
C TYR A 258 2.11 -7.50 7.93
N LEU A 259 2.67 -6.62 7.11
CA LEU A 259 1.99 -5.42 6.65
C LEU A 259 0.85 -5.76 5.69
N THR A 260 1.04 -6.77 4.83
CA THR A 260 -0.06 -7.34 4.07
C THR A 260 -1.15 -7.91 4.98
N ALA A 261 -0.79 -8.67 6.02
CA ALA A 261 -1.77 -9.22 6.97
C ALA A 261 -2.54 -8.13 7.74
N PHE A 262 -1.89 -7.03 8.12
CA PHE A 262 -2.53 -5.91 8.83
C PHE A 262 -3.65 -5.25 8.01
N ALA A 263 -3.59 -5.36 6.68
CA ALA A 263 -4.63 -4.89 5.76
C ALA A 263 -5.85 -5.84 5.64
N LYS A 264 -5.84 -6.98 6.34
CA LYS A 264 -6.86 -8.04 6.36
C LYS A 264 -7.17 -8.68 4.99
N PRO A 265 -6.17 -9.30 4.34
CA PRO A 265 -6.34 -9.96 3.06
C PRO A 265 -7.10 -11.28 3.23
N LYS A 266 -7.75 -11.76 2.16
CA LYS A 266 -8.32 -13.13 2.15
C LYS A 266 -7.23 -14.18 1.93
N GLU A 267 -6.27 -13.87 1.06
CA GLU A 267 -5.13 -14.72 0.73
C GLU A 267 -3.80 -13.98 0.95
N ILE A 268 -2.80 -14.69 1.45
CA ILE A 268 -1.42 -14.21 1.55
C ILE A 268 -0.54 -15.13 0.69
N MET A 269 -0.09 -14.62 -0.45
CA MET A 269 0.67 -15.35 -1.45
C MET A 269 2.17 -15.13 -1.30
N MET A 270 2.90 -16.23 -1.14
CA MET A 270 4.35 -16.27 -1.25
C MET A 270 4.77 -16.77 -2.63
N PHE A 271 5.29 -15.88 -3.47
CA PHE A 271 5.94 -16.25 -4.71
C PHE A 271 7.39 -16.69 -4.43
N CYS A 272 7.78 -17.91 -4.74
CA CYS A 272 7.02 -19.01 -5.32
C CYS A 272 7.44 -20.33 -4.65
N TRP A 273 6.69 -21.41 -4.89
CA TRP A 273 6.91 -22.74 -4.32
C TRP A 273 8.39 -23.15 -4.31
N PRO A 274 9.13 -23.13 -5.45
CA PRO A 274 10.55 -23.48 -5.44
C PRO A 274 11.45 -22.52 -4.67
N SER A 275 11.03 -21.27 -4.46
CA SER A 275 11.78 -20.27 -3.70
C SER A 275 11.58 -20.38 -2.19
N ILE A 276 10.46 -20.95 -1.74
CA ILE A 276 10.14 -21.12 -0.31
C ILE A 276 10.36 -22.54 0.20
N ALA A 277 10.24 -23.56 -0.65
CA ALA A 277 10.50 -24.95 -0.29
C ALA A 277 11.97 -25.14 0.11
N GLY A 278 12.21 -25.68 1.31
CA GLY A 278 13.56 -25.84 1.86
C GLY A 278 14.26 -24.52 2.23
N ASN A 279 13.59 -23.37 2.11
CA ASN A 279 14.17 -22.08 2.42
C ASN A 279 14.08 -21.78 3.93
N LYS A 280 15.17 -21.28 4.51
CA LYS A 280 15.26 -20.84 5.91
C LYS A 280 14.23 -19.76 6.29
N ARG A 281 13.66 -19.03 5.32
CA ARG A 281 12.62 -18.01 5.53
C ARG A 281 11.23 -18.61 5.84
N ALA A 282 10.97 -19.86 5.45
CA ALA A 282 9.66 -20.50 5.67
C ALA A 282 9.35 -20.70 7.16
N THR A 283 10.35 -21.09 7.96
CA THR A 283 10.19 -21.36 9.41
C THR A 283 9.74 -20.13 10.21
N PRO A 284 10.44 -18.97 10.17
CA PRO A 284 9.97 -17.79 10.87
C PRO A 284 8.64 -17.30 10.30
N LEU A 285 8.39 -17.46 9.00
CA LEU A 285 7.13 -17.04 8.38
C LEU A 285 5.90 -17.72 9.01
N GLY A 286 5.89 -19.06 9.14
CA GLY A 286 4.73 -19.72 9.76
C GLY A 286 4.61 -19.49 11.25
N PHE A 287 5.73 -19.32 11.97
CA PHE A 287 5.68 -18.85 13.36
C PHE A 287 4.95 -17.51 13.46
N MET A 288 5.20 -16.60 12.53
CA MET A 288 4.53 -15.30 12.48
C MET A 288 3.08 -15.40 12.01
N TYR A 289 2.75 -16.28 11.07
CA TYR A 289 1.36 -16.52 10.69
C TYR A 289 0.51 -17.08 11.83
N ASP A 290 1.07 -17.94 12.69
CA ASP A 290 0.39 -18.40 13.91
C ASP A 290 0.04 -17.23 14.84
N LYS A 291 0.92 -16.23 14.95
CA LYS A 291 0.67 -15.00 15.71
C LYS A 291 -0.40 -14.14 15.03
N LEU A 292 -0.23 -13.89 13.73
CA LEU A 292 -1.12 -13.02 12.95
C LEU A 292 -2.55 -13.56 12.91
N ASP A 293 -2.76 -14.87 12.69
CA ASP A 293 -4.11 -15.45 12.67
C ASP A 293 -4.87 -15.19 13.99
N ARG A 294 -4.18 -15.24 15.13
CA ARG A 294 -4.80 -14.95 16.43
C ARG A 294 -5.18 -13.49 16.60
N ILE A 295 -4.27 -12.60 16.18
CA ILE A 295 -4.47 -11.15 16.26
C ILE A 295 -5.62 -10.74 15.35
N LEU A 296 -5.58 -11.13 14.07
CA LEU A 296 -6.54 -10.70 13.06
C LEU A 296 -7.99 -11.05 13.41
N GLY A 297 -8.21 -12.19 14.10
CA GLY A 297 -9.55 -12.58 14.58
C GLY A 297 -10.14 -11.66 15.65
N ARG A 298 -9.37 -10.69 16.17
CA ARG A 298 -9.80 -9.68 17.15
C ARG A 298 -9.89 -8.28 16.55
N LEU A 299 -9.40 -8.05 15.34
CA LEU A 299 -9.35 -6.74 14.71
C LEU A 299 -10.62 -6.44 13.90
N GLY A 300 -10.98 -5.15 13.83
CA GLY A 300 -12.08 -4.63 13.01
C GLY A 300 -11.64 -4.45 11.56
N GLU A 301 -12.33 -3.60 10.81
CA GLU A 301 -11.86 -3.20 9.47
C GLU A 301 -10.82 -2.09 9.58
N PRO A 302 -9.75 -2.12 8.76
CA PRO A 302 -8.74 -1.07 8.81
C PRO A 302 -9.34 0.29 8.46
N CYS A 303 -8.92 1.32 9.20
CA CYS A 303 -9.38 2.68 9.01
C CYS A 303 -8.24 3.68 9.21
N GLY A 304 -8.38 4.88 8.65
CA GLY A 304 -7.33 5.90 8.70
C GLY A 304 -7.67 7.13 7.86
N LEU A 305 -6.65 7.96 7.62
CA LEU A 305 -6.76 9.18 6.82
C LEU A 305 -7.01 8.83 5.35
N LYS A 306 -8.18 9.22 4.86
CA LYS A 306 -8.55 9.06 3.45
C LYS A 306 -7.58 9.84 2.57
N THR A 307 -6.91 9.15 1.66
CA THR A 307 -5.91 9.75 0.77
C THR A 307 -6.31 9.52 -0.68
N TYR A 308 -6.69 10.58 -1.38
CA TYR A 308 -7.27 10.47 -2.71
C TYR A 308 -6.21 10.32 -3.79
N ILE A 309 -6.18 9.15 -4.42
CA ILE A 309 -5.23 8.78 -5.46
C ILE A 309 -6.00 8.27 -6.69
N PRO A 310 -6.37 9.16 -7.63
CA PRO A 310 -7.17 8.77 -8.79
C PRO A 310 -6.46 7.73 -9.67
N PHE A 311 -7.22 7.02 -10.50
CA PHE A 311 -6.65 6.11 -11.49
C PHE A 311 -5.72 6.83 -12.46
N ASN A 312 -4.67 6.14 -12.91
CA ASN A 312 -3.73 6.63 -13.93
C ASN A 312 -3.00 7.93 -13.55
N SER A 313 -2.92 8.23 -12.25
CA SER A 313 -2.27 9.40 -11.67
C SER A 313 -0.75 9.26 -11.53
N GLN A 314 -0.04 10.38 -11.47
CA GLN A 314 1.40 10.45 -11.19
C GLN A 314 1.72 11.60 -10.23
N GLY A 315 2.87 11.49 -9.54
CA GLY A 315 3.42 12.54 -8.70
C GLY A 315 3.16 12.28 -7.22
N ASP A 316 4.12 12.70 -6.38
CA ASP A 316 4.20 12.29 -4.97
C ASP A 316 4.18 10.76 -4.82
N ASP A 317 4.93 10.05 -5.68
CA ASP A 317 4.96 8.59 -5.67
C ASP A 317 5.34 8.08 -4.27
N HIS A 318 4.44 7.30 -3.67
CA HIS A 318 4.55 6.72 -2.32
C HIS A 318 4.56 7.70 -1.14
N ILE A 319 4.12 8.97 -1.30
CA ILE A 319 4.08 9.90 -0.17
C ILE A 319 3.20 9.38 0.99
N GLU A 320 2.12 8.68 0.65
CA GLU A 320 1.25 7.99 1.59
C GLU A 320 2.03 6.97 2.42
N ASP A 321 2.99 6.28 1.82
CA ASP A 321 3.79 5.27 2.50
C ASP A 321 4.79 5.92 3.46
N PHE A 322 5.47 7.00 3.04
CA PHE A 322 6.37 7.74 3.93
C PHE A 322 5.63 8.35 5.14
N ILE A 323 4.42 8.87 4.93
CA ILE A 323 3.56 9.39 6.01
C ILE A 323 3.10 8.24 6.92
N GLY A 324 2.74 7.09 6.34
CA GLY A 324 2.39 5.87 7.08
C GLY A 324 3.53 5.37 7.98
N MET A 325 4.76 5.40 7.46
CA MET A 325 5.97 5.00 8.19
C MET A 325 6.34 5.91 9.37
N VAL A 326 5.77 7.12 9.43
CA VAL A 326 5.88 8.01 10.60
C VAL A 326 4.63 8.00 11.48
N GLY A 327 3.77 6.99 11.39
CA GLY A 327 2.76 6.75 12.43
C GLY A 327 1.41 7.43 12.20
N VAL A 328 1.10 7.75 10.95
CA VAL A 328 -0.24 8.18 10.55
C VAL A 328 -0.94 7.01 9.86
N PRO A 329 -2.07 6.50 10.38
CA PRO A 329 -2.81 5.44 9.72
C PRO A 329 -3.36 5.95 8.38
N MET A 330 -2.87 5.40 7.27
CA MET A 330 -3.28 5.83 5.93
C MET A 330 -4.34 4.91 5.34
N GLU A 331 -5.31 5.47 4.64
CA GLU A 331 -6.36 4.73 3.94
C GLU A 331 -6.52 5.30 2.52
N PRO A 332 -5.63 4.93 1.57
CA PRO A 332 -5.69 5.39 0.19
C PRO A 332 -6.99 4.96 -0.52
N CYS A 333 -7.54 5.84 -1.35
CA CYS A 333 -8.77 5.59 -2.10
C CYS A 333 -8.68 6.09 -3.55
N CYS A 334 -9.25 5.33 -4.49
CA CYS A 334 -9.23 5.67 -5.93
C CYS A 334 -10.33 6.65 -6.36
N GLU A 335 -11.37 6.80 -5.55
CA GLU A 335 -12.50 7.70 -5.79
C GLU A 335 -12.50 8.82 -4.73
N PHE A 336 -12.85 10.04 -5.17
CA PHE A 336 -12.96 11.17 -4.26
C PHE A 336 -14.26 11.03 -3.46
N LEU A 337 -14.13 10.98 -2.14
CA LEU A 337 -15.25 10.87 -1.22
C LEU A 337 -15.82 12.26 -0.94
N GLU A 338 -17.11 12.45 -1.19
CA GLU A 338 -17.84 13.66 -0.82
C GLU A 338 -17.98 13.74 0.72
N PHE A 339 -18.32 14.94 1.23
CA PHE A 339 -18.34 15.19 2.68
C PHE A 339 -19.18 14.18 3.50
N SER A 340 -20.30 13.72 2.94
CA SER A 340 -21.18 12.72 3.57
C SER A 340 -20.57 11.32 3.65
N GLU A 341 -19.55 11.02 2.85
CA GLU A 341 -18.98 9.68 2.67
C GLU A 341 -17.69 9.48 3.47
N VAL A 342 -17.00 10.56 3.86
CA VAL A 342 -15.75 10.52 4.64
C VAL A 342 -15.98 10.11 6.11
N GLY A 343 -17.24 9.98 6.54
CA GLY A 343 -17.60 9.50 7.87
C GLY A 343 -17.22 10.48 8.97
N ALA A 344 -16.93 9.97 10.18
CA ALA A 344 -16.62 10.80 11.34
C ALA A 344 -15.30 11.57 11.20
N SER A 345 -14.37 11.12 10.35
CA SER A 345 -13.05 11.73 10.21
C SER A 345 -13.09 13.12 9.57
N ARG A 346 -14.03 13.32 8.64
CA ARG A 346 -14.24 14.56 7.87
C ARG A 346 -12.95 15.13 7.24
N LYS A 347 -11.92 14.31 7.05
CA LYS A 347 -10.60 14.71 6.52
C LYS A 347 -10.25 13.93 5.27
N VAL A 348 -9.64 14.63 4.31
CA VAL A 348 -9.06 14.01 3.11
C VAL A 348 -7.69 14.60 2.83
N LEU A 349 -6.73 13.75 2.51
CA LEU A 349 -5.42 14.12 1.99
C LEU A 349 -5.45 14.09 0.46
N VAL A 350 -4.96 15.16 -0.15
CA VAL A 350 -4.67 15.25 -1.59
C VAL A 350 -3.19 15.51 -1.81
N THR A 351 -2.65 14.86 -2.84
CA THR A 351 -1.23 14.87 -3.20
C THR A 351 -1.08 15.27 -4.66
N ALA A 352 0.14 15.41 -5.18
CA ALA A 352 0.31 15.70 -6.60
C ALA A 352 -0.45 14.72 -7.53
N ALA A 353 -0.58 13.45 -7.14
CA ALA A 353 -1.40 12.45 -7.84
C ALA A 353 -2.86 12.89 -8.03
N SER A 354 -3.46 13.58 -7.06
CA SER A 354 -4.84 14.05 -7.13
C SER A 354 -5.09 15.05 -8.26
N LEU A 355 -4.04 15.68 -8.83
CA LEU A 355 -4.14 16.62 -9.96
C LEU A 355 -4.42 15.94 -11.31
N GLU A 356 -4.45 14.61 -11.38
CA GLU A 356 -4.97 13.88 -12.56
C GLU A 356 -6.49 14.12 -12.72
N ASP A 357 -7.20 14.37 -11.62
CA ASP A 357 -8.62 14.70 -11.65
C ASP A 357 -8.82 16.18 -12.01
N SER A 358 -9.28 16.43 -13.22
CA SER A 358 -9.51 17.79 -13.73
C SER A 358 -10.57 18.59 -12.97
N GLN A 359 -11.37 17.95 -12.11
CA GLN A 359 -12.38 18.59 -11.27
C GLN A 359 -11.96 18.73 -9.80
N ILE A 360 -10.71 18.40 -9.46
CA ILE A 360 -10.26 18.28 -8.06
C ILE A 360 -10.47 19.56 -7.25
N VAL A 361 -10.16 20.74 -7.79
CA VAL A 361 -10.33 21.99 -7.04
C VAL A 361 -11.81 22.29 -6.76
N GLY A 362 -12.70 21.98 -7.72
CA GLY A 362 -14.14 22.09 -7.52
C GLY A 362 -14.67 21.11 -6.46
N LYS A 363 -14.15 19.88 -6.43
CA LYS A 363 -14.48 18.87 -5.41
C LYS A 363 -14.02 19.31 -4.02
N LEU A 364 -12.78 19.77 -3.90
CA LEU A 364 -12.21 20.29 -2.66
C LEU A 364 -13.00 21.48 -2.12
N ARG A 365 -13.41 22.41 -2.99
CA ARG A 365 -14.23 23.55 -2.60
C ARG A 365 -15.54 23.11 -1.97
N ARG A 366 -16.31 22.25 -2.64
CA ARG A 366 -17.58 21.74 -2.09
C ARG A 366 -17.37 20.97 -0.78
N PHE A 367 -16.34 20.13 -0.73
CA PHE A 367 -15.98 19.36 0.45
C PHE A 367 -15.71 20.26 1.66
N VAL A 368 -14.89 21.29 1.46
CA VAL A 368 -14.53 22.25 2.51
C VAL A 368 -15.71 23.16 2.89
N GLU A 369 -16.47 23.67 1.92
CA GLU A 369 -17.70 24.45 2.17
C GLU A 369 -18.69 23.72 3.08
N ALA A 370 -18.85 22.41 2.86
CA ALA A 370 -19.74 21.55 3.64
C ALA A 370 -19.29 21.32 5.09
N GLY A 371 -18.02 21.62 5.42
CA GLY A 371 -17.43 21.40 6.75
C GLY A 371 -16.30 20.39 6.76
N GLY A 372 -15.84 19.94 5.59
CA GLY A 372 -14.69 19.05 5.46
C GLY A 372 -13.37 19.75 5.76
N HIS A 373 -12.37 18.96 6.13
CA HIS A 373 -10.99 19.40 6.30
C HIS A 373 -10.11 18.75 5.23
N ALA A 374 -9.83 19.50 4.17
CA ALA A 374 -8.91 19.08 3.12
C ALA A 374 -7.48 19.41 3.50
N ILE A 375 -6.57 18.47 3.24
CA ILE A 375 -5.14 18.61 3.53
C ILE A 375 -4.41 18.38 2.21
N ALA A 376 -3.60 19.35 1.78
CA ALA A 376 -2.86 19.31 0.53
C ALA A 376 -1.36 19.26 0.81
N THR A 377 -0.64 18.36 0.12
CA THR A 377 0.82 18.39 0.11
C THR A 377 1.34 19.64 -0.62
N SER A 378 2.59 20.01 -0.36
CA SER A 378 3.25 21.08 -1.11
C SER A 378 3.24 20.83 -2.61
N SER A 379 3.51 19.60 -3.07
CA SER A 379 3.50 19.26 -4.49
C SER A 379 2.11 19.40 -5.12
N PHE A 380 1.03 19.01 -4.41
CA PHE A 380 -0.34 19.32 -4.85
C PHE A 380 -0.51 20.82 -5.02
N MET A 381 -0.12 21.61 -4.02
CA MET A 381 -0.31 23.07 -4.03
C MET A 381 0.45 23.74 -5.17
N ILE A 382 1.71 23.36 -5.40
CA ILE A 382 2.53 23.87 -6.50
C ILE A 382 1.85 23.56 -7.85
N GLY A 383 1.43 22.31 -8.06
CA GLY A 383 0.77 21.91 -9.29
C GLY A 383 -0.61 22.55 -9.47
N ALA A 384 -1.38 22.72 -8.38
CA ALA A 384 -2.69 23.37 -8.40
C ALA A 384 -2.57 24.85 -8.75
N LEU A 385 -1.62 25.58 -8.16
CA LEU A 385 -1.36 26.99 -8.47
C LEU A 385 -0.98 27.20 -9.94
N GLN A 386 -0.33 26.21 -10.57
CA GLN A 386 0.03 26.25 -11.98
C GLN A 386 -1.14 25.90 -12.90
N LYS A 387 -1.95 24.92 -12.54
CA LYS A 387 -3.01 24.36 -13.40
C LYS A 387 -4.38 25.00 -13.22
N TYR A 388 -4.70 25.46 -12.01
CA TYR A 388 -6.05 25.81 -11.57
C TYR A 388 -6.03 27.14 -10.79
N PRO A 389 -6.12 28.30 -11.46
CA PRO A 389 -6.12 29.62 -10.81
C PRO A 389 -7.16 29.75 -9.67
N GLU A 390 -8.26 29.02 -9.75
CA GLU A 390 -9.34 28.99 -8.77
C GLU A 390 -8.95 28.38 -7.41
N ILE A 391 -7.79 27.73 -7.28
CA ILE A 391 -7.28 27.27 -5.98
C ILE A 391 -7.06 28.43 -5.00
N SER A 392 -6.78 29.63 -5.54
CA SER A 392 -6.59 30.86 -4.76
C SER A 392 -7.85 31.31 -4.01
N GLU A 393 -9.03 30.76 -4.34
CA GLU A 393 -10.25 30.99 -3.56
C GLU A 393 -10.23 30.22 -2.23
N LEU A 394 -9.48 29.12 -2.13
CA LEU A 394 -9.40 28.29 -0.92
C LEU A 394 -8.25 28.68 0.02
N THR A 395 -7.22 29.35 -0.49
CA THR A 395 -6.02 29.68 0.30
C THR A 395 -5.27 30.88 -0.29
N SER A 396 -4.60 31.64 0.59
CA SER A 396 -3.69 32.73 0.20
C SER A 396 -2.23 32.29 0.01
N VAL A 397 -1.95 30.99 0.14
CA VAL A 397 -0.60 30.43 -0.01
C VAL A 397 -0.12 30.56 -1.45
N THR A 398 1.13 31.00 -1.62
CA THR A 398 1.78 31.16 -2.93
C THR A 398 3.12 30.44 -3.00
N TYR A 399 3.51 29.93 -4.16
CA TYR A 399 4.81 29.31 -4.38
C TYR A 399 5.84 30.29 -4.93
N THR A 400 7.02 30.37 -4.33
CA THR A 400 8.04 31.36 -4.71
C THR A 400 9.07 30.84 -5.73
N ASN A 401 8.99 29.57 -6.13
CA ASN A 401 10.04 28.90 -6.91
C ASN A 401 11.42 28.90 -6.22
N ARG A 402 11.42 28.82 -4.88
CA ARG A 402 12.63 28.72 -4.05
C ARG A 402 12.50 27.54 -3.10
N VAL A 403 13.63 27.14 -2.53
CA VAL A 403 13.72 26.09 -1.50
C VAL A 403 14.08 26.75 -0.17
N LEU A 404 13.39 26.32 0.89
CA LEU A 404 13.69 26.64 2.28
C LEU A 404 14.57 25.53 2.86
N SER A 405 15.81 25.87 3.25
CA SER A 405 16.64 24.98 4.06
C SER A 405 16.43 25.32 5.53
N ALA A 406 15.94 24.36 6.33
CA ALA A 406 15.55 24.59 7.71
C ALA A 406 16.19 23.58 8.66
N ASP A 407 16.74 24.09 9.76
CA ASP A 407 17.23 23.30 10.90
C ASP A 407 16.61 23.75 12.24
N GLU A 408 15.77 24.80 12.22
CA GLU A 408 15.01 25.32 13.34
C GLU A 408 13.51 25.21 13.06
N PHE A 409 12.74 24.73 14.05
CA PHE A 409 11.31 24.49 13.94
C PHE A 409 10.55 25.09 15.10
N GLN A 410 9.37 25.64 14.81
CA GLN A 410 8.45 26.24 15.78
C GLN A 410 7.15 25.45 15.80
N THR A 411 6.83 24.78 16.90
CA THR A 411 5.61 23.95 17.04
C THR A 411 4.64 24.55 18.07
N PRO A 412 3.33 24.23 18.01
CA PRO A 412 2.38 24.64 19.04
C PRO A 412 2.80 24.11 20.43
N ALA A 413 2.81 24.99 21.43
CA ALA A 413 2.93 24.57 22.83
C ALA A 413 1.56 24.17 23.41
N GLU A 414 1.56 23.52 24.57
CA GLU A 414 0.32 23.18 25.27
C GLU A 414 -0.42 24.43 25.77
N ILE A 415 0.34 25.47 26.16
CA ILE A 415 -0.23 26.74 26.61
C ILE A 415 -0.60 27.55 25.35
N PRO A 416 -1.86 27.99 25.22
CA PRO A 416 -2.28 28.85 24.11
C PRO A 416 -1.36 30.06 23.97
N HIS A 417 -1.05 30.45 22.73
CA HIS A 417 -0.14 31.54 22.36
C HIS A 417 1.37 31.31 22.59
N PHE A 418 1.78 30.23 23.25
CA PHE A 418 3.19 29.86 23.34
C PHE A 418 3.60 28.91 22.20
N LYS A 419 4.90 28.91 21.88
CA LYS A 419 5.52 28.05 20.87
C LYS A 419 6.71 27.32 21.48
N ASN A 420 6.89 26.07 21.06
CA ASN A 420 8.09 25.30 21.34
C ASN A 420 9.08 25.50 20.19
N TYR A 421 10.36 25.57 20.51
CA TYR A 421 11.45 25.70 19.54
C TYR A 421 12.32 24.45 19.62
N VAL A 422 12.57 23.82 18.48
CA VAL A 422 13.37 22.60 18.39
C VAL A 422 14.27 22.66 17.16
N LYS A 423 15.47 22.10 17.28
CA LYS A 423 16.41 21.96 16.16
C LYS A 423 16.45 20.53 15.64
N SER A 424 16.64 20.35 14.35
CA SER A 424 16.98 19.05 13.77
C SER A 424 18.49 18.80 13.84
N ALA A 425 18.89 17.54 13.69
CA ALA A 425 20.30 17.17 13.65
C ALA A 425 20.99 17.62 12.34
N GLN A 426 20.22 17.74 11.26
CA GLN A 426 20.67 18.16 9.93
C GLN A 426 19.61 19.07 9.29
N PRO A 427 20.00 20.02 8.42
CA PRO A 427 19.04 20.81 7.66
C PRO A 427 18.13 19.93 6.80
N ILE A 428 16.87 20.33 6.68
CA ILE A 428 15.85 19.70 5.85
C ILE A 428 15.35 20.72 4.85
N GLU A 429 15.26 20.33 3.59
CA GLU A 429 14.83 21.19 2.49
C GLU A 429 13.34 21.01 2.22
N PHE A 430 12.63 22.12 2.09
CA PHE A 430 11.22 22.20 1.75
C PHE A 430 11.01 23.14 0.56
N PRO A 431 10.00 22.90 -0.29
CA PRO A 431 9.57 23.92 -1.23
C PRO A 431 9.05 25.13 -0.46
N LEU A 432 9.48 26.34 -0.84
CA LEU A 432 9.10 27.56 -0.14
C LEU A 432 7.70 28.02 -0.60
N LEU A 433 6.71 27.69 0.22
CA LEU A 433 5.33 28.16 0.13
C LEU A 433 5.13 29.31 1.12
N GLU A 434 4.89 30.51 0.61
CA GLU A 434 4.64 31.70 1.42
C GLU A 434 3.19 31.75 1.89
N HIS A 435 2.99 31.76 3.22
CA HIS A 435 1.69 32.11 3.79
C HIS A 435 1.52 33.64 3.90
N ARG A 436 0.28 34.09 4.11
CA ARG A 436 -0.03 35.52 4.31
C ARG A 436 -0.54 35.73 5.72
N ASN A 437 0.24 36.47 6.53
CA ASN A 437 -0.09 36.77 7.93
C ASN A 437 -1.55 37.25 8.09
N ASN A 438 -2.27 36.65 9.04
CA ASN A 438 -3.68 36.91 9.35
C ASN A 438 -4.71 36.57 8.26
N ALA A 439 -4.29 36.17 7.05
CA ALA A 439 -5.15 35.52 6.07
C ALA A 439 -5.07 34.00 6.22
N THR A 440 -3.85 33.50 6.32
CA THR A 440 -3.51 32.09 6.53
C THR A 440 -2.94 31.90 7.93
N TRP A 441 -3.48 30.94 8.67
CA TRP A 441 -3.01 30.65 10.03
C TRP A 441 -1.86 29.64 10.02
N SER A 442 -0.69 30.05 10.49
CA SER A 442 0.46 29.15 10.65
C SER A 442 0.34 28.32 11.94
N ILE A 443 0.33 26.99 11.79
CA ILE A 443 0.42 26.04 12.89
C ILE A 443 1.89 25.87 13.29
N MET A 444 2.75 25.63 12.29
CA MET A 444 4.16 25.30 12.47
C MET A 444 5.02 25.98 11.41
N ASN A 445 6.14 26.55 11.86
CA ASN A 445 7.14 27.17 11.00
C ASN A 445 8.44 26.37 11.02
N ALA A 446 9.20 26.47 9.93
CA ALA A 446 10.58 26.00 9.83
C ALA A 446 11.45 27.13 9.26
N GLY A 447 12.73 27.13 9.58
CA GLY A 447 13.65 28.15 9.10
C GLY A 447 15.07 28.01 9.61
N HIS A 448 15.81 29.09 9.46
CA HIS A 448 17.17 29.25 9.99
C HIS A 448 17.41 30.72 10.32
N GLY A 449 17.80 31.00 11.57
CA GLY A 449 18.09 32.36 12.02
C GLY A 449 16.85 33.26 11.96
N GLU A 450 16.96 34.41 11.27
CA GLU A 450 15.85 35.38 11.22
C GLU A 450 14.76 35.05 10.20
N TYR A 451 14.98 34.06 9.32
CA TYR A 451 14.03 33.72 8.26
C TYR A 451 13.32 32.40 8.56
N HIS A 452 11.99 32.47 8.70
CA HIS A 452 11.12 31.34 8.97
C HIS A 452 9.86 31.44 8.11
N GLU A 453 9.38 30.29 7.65
CA GLU A 453 8.15 30.17 6.87
C GLU A 453 7.32 28.97 7.36
N SER A 454 6.01 29.02 7.12
CA SER A 454 5.10 27.96 7.52
C SER A 454 5.31 26.69 6.71
N ILE A 455 5.48 25.57 7.40
CA ILE A 455 5.46 24.22 6.80
C ILE A 455 4.17 23.46 7.12
N LEU A 456 3.31 24.02 7.96
CA LEU A 456 1.95 23.55 8.18
C LEU A 456 1.05 24.75 8.51
N CYS A 457 0.12 25.05 7.61
CA CYS A 457 -0.81 26.16 7.77
C CYS A 457 -2.19 25.83 7.24
N TYR A 458 -3.18 26.67 7.56
CA TYR A 458 -4.51 26.52 7.02
C TYR A 458 -5.22 27.85 6.78
N ASP A 459 -6.21 27.79 5.91
CA ASP A 459 -7.24 28.79 5.71
C ASP A 459 -8.60 28.17 6.01
N THR A 460 -9.54 28.97 6.51
CA THR A 460 -10.93 28.54 6.70
C THR A 460 -11.75 28.91 5.46
N TYR A 461 -12.60 28.00 5.00
CA TYR A 461 -13.48 28.26 3.86
C TYR A 461 -14.85 27.61 4.10
N GLY A 462 -15.93 28.40 3.99
CA GLY A 462 -17.25 27.96 4.39
C GLY A 462 -17.29 27.46 5.84
N LYS A 463 -17.70 26.20 6.05
CA LYS A 463 -17.75 25.57 7.38
C LYS A 463 -16.50 24.75 7.72
N GLY A 464 -15.57 24.61 6.77
CA GLY A 464 -14.46 23.69 6.84
C GLY A 464 -13.11 24.40 6.82
N ARG A 465 -12.08 23.59 6.54
CA ARG A 465 -10.68 24.00 6.55
C ARG A 465 -9.93 23.46 5.35
N PHE A 466 -9.07 24.29 4.76
CA PHE A 466 -8.09 23.88 3.76
C PHE A 466 -6.69 24.05 4.36
N THR A 467 -5.95 22.96 4.47
CA THR A 467 -4.62 22.90 5.12
C THR A 467 -3.55 22.58 4.10
N VAL A 468 -2.42 23.26 4.19
CA VAL A 468 -1.23 22.98 3.39
C VAL A 468 -0.15 22.41 4.30
N LEU A 469 0.33 21.21 3.96
CA LEU A 469 1.45 20.52 4.60
C LEU A 469 2.63 20.50 3.63
N SER A 470 3.71 21.20 3.98
CA SER A 470 4.94 21.16 3.20
C SER A 470 5.67 19.85 3.47
N ILE A 471 5.78 19.03 2.43
CA ILE A 471 6.59 17.80 2.44
C ILE A 471 8.04 18.18 2.11
N PRO A 472 9.05 17.58 2.77
CA PRO A 472 10.44 17.78 2.37
C PRO A 472 10.67 17.43 0.90
N GLU A 473 11.60 18.14 0.23
CA GLU A 473 11.97 17.86 -1.18
C GLU A 473 12.35 16.38 -1.40
N MET A 474 12.92 15.75 -0.38
CA MET A 474 13.14 14.30 -0.31
C MET A 474 12.22 13.68 0.74
N PRO A 475 11.17 12.91 0.37
CA PRO A 475 10.18 12.39 1.33
C PRO A 475 10.75 11.57 2.49
N SER A 476 11.86 10.86 2.30
CA SER A 476 12.52 10.11 3.39
C SER A 476 13.04 11.01 4.52
N LYS A 477 13.21 12.32 4.29
CA LYS A 477 13.54 13.31 5.32
C LYS A 477 12.41 13.54 6.33
N LEU A 478 11.21 13.00 6.10
CA LEU A 478 10.18 12.92 7.14
C LEU A 478 10.69 12.17 8.38
N TYR A 479 11.59 11.19 8.21
CA TYR A 479 12.18 10.44 9.33
C TYR A 479 13.18 11.25 10.16
N ASP A 480 13.72 12.32 9.59
CA ASP A 480 14.71 13.20 10.23
C ASP A 480 14.05 14.36 11.00
N LEU A 481 12.72 14.52 10.88
CA LEU A 481 12.00 15.57 11.59
C LEU A 481 12.03 15.34 13.10
N PRO A 482 12.25 16.39 13.92
CA PRO A 482 12.21 16.25 15.38
C PRO A 482 10.87 15.71 15.89
N ALA A 483 10.89 14.93 16.98
CA ALA A 483 9.68 14.32 17.53
C ALA A 483 8.52 15.32 17.80
N PRO A 484 8.74 16.54 18.33
CA PRO A 484 7.66 17.52 18.49
C PRO A 484 7.03 17.98 17.16
N VAL A 485 7.84 18.05 16.09
CA VAL A 485 7.40 18.40 14.74
C VAL A 485 6.53 17.28 14.16
N LEU A 486 7.00 16.04 14.24
CA LEU A 486 6.22 14.87 13.83
C LEU A 486 4.92 14.73 14.61
N THR A 487 4.94 15.01 15.92
CA THR A 487 3.74 15.00 16.77
C THR A 487 2.70 16.01 16.29
N ALA A 488 3.12 17.22 15.96
CA ALA A 488 2.21 18.25 15.44
C ALA A 488 1.58 17.82 14.10
N ILE A 489 2.38 17.23 13.20
CA ILE A 489 1.89 16.69 11.93
C ILE A 489 0.88 15.56 12.19
N ARG A 490 1.23 14.57 13.02
CA ARG A 490 0.35 13.42 13.34
C ARG A 490 -0.99 13.86 13.91
N ARG A 491 -1.00 14.82 14.83
CA ARG A 491 -2.24 15.37 15.41
C ARG A 491 -3.11 16.07 14.37
N GLU A 492 -2.50 16.80 13.45
CA GLU A 492 -3.22 17.47 12.37
C GLU A 492 -3.79 16.46 11.36
N LEU A 493 -3.07 15.37 11.10
CA LEU A 493 -3.48 14.29 10.20
C LEU A 493 -4.42 13.25 10.84
N ASP A 494 -4.50 13.19 12.18
CA ASP A 494 -5.30 12.19 12.91
C ASP A 494 -6.79 12.24 12.53
N THR A 495 -7.33 11.06 12.27
CA THR A 495 -8.75 10.81 11.95
C THR A 495 -9.40 9.78 12.88
N THR A 496 -8.62 9.16 13.75
CA THR A 496 -8.97 7.96 14.51
C THR A 496 -9.10 8.27 16.00
N GLY A 497 -8.55 9.40 16.43
CA GLY A 497 -8.42 9.76 17.84
C GLY A 497 -7.23 9.09 18.51
N ILE A 498 -6.33 8.45 17.76
CA ILE A 498 -5.15 7.76 18.27
C ILE A 498 -3.90 8.31 17.56
N TRP A 499 -2.89 8.73 18.33
CA TRP A 499 -1.61 9.16 17.77
C TRP A 499 -0.44 8.89 18.73
N ILE A 500 0.78 9.05 18.24
CA ILE A 500 2.02 8.89 19.01
C ILE A 500 2.88 10.16 18.99
N ASP A 501 3.57 10.48 20.09
CA ASP A 501 4.38 11.71 20.26
C ASP A 501 5.90 11.53 20.02
N GLY A 502 6.33 10.31 19.68
CA GLY A 502 7.73 9.97 19.45
C GLY A 502 7.91 8.86 18.41
N GLY A 503 9.15 8.41 18.22
CA GLY A 503 9.50 7.33 17.28
C GLY A 503 9.47 7.74 15.81
N SER A 504 10.65 7.85 15.18
CA SER A 504 10.75 7.82 13.71
C SER A 504 10.83 6.36 13.26
N GLY A 505 10.16 6.01 12.14
CA GLY A 505 10.06 4.61 11.71
C GLY A 505 9.14 3.75 12.57
N VAL A 506 8.09 4.35 13.13
CA VAL A 506 7.03 3.64 13.85
C VAL A 506 5.71 3.91 13.14
N SER A 507 5.06 2.86 12.65
CA SER A 507 3.73 2.92 12.07
C SER A 507 2.65 2.61 13.09
N LEU A 508 1.52 3.28 12.93
CA LEU A 508 0.28 3.06 13.66
C LEU A 508 -0.76 2.54 12.67
N PHE A 509 -1.44 1.44 13.02
CA PHE A 509 -2.53 0.84 12.25
C PHE A 509 -3.78 0.84 13.10
N THR A 510 -4.89 1.36 12.59
CA THR A 510 -6.13 1.53 13.37
C THR A 510 -7.28 0.78 12.73
N TYR A 511 -8.22 0.34 13.57
CA TYR A 511 -9.38 -0.44 13.14
C TYR A 511 -10.66 0.13 13.75
N ASP A 512 -11.77 -0.06 13.06
CA ASP A 512 -13.08 0.51 13.41
C ASP A 512 -13.74 -0.09 14.67
N ASN A 513 -13.14 -1.12 15.28
CA ASN A 513 -13.64 -1.80 16.47
C ASN A 513 -12.88 -1.46 17.76
N LYS A 514 -12.27 -0.27 17.81
CA LYS A 514 -11.44 0.20 18.96
C LYS A 514 -10.22 -0.68 19.23
N THR A 515 -9.62 -1.21 18.17
CA THR A 515 -8.31 -1.86 18.22
C THR A 515 -7.31 -1.09 17.37
N PHE A 516 -6.03 -1.20 17.72
CA PHE A 516 -4.94 -0.63 16.94
C PHE A 516 -3.66 -1.46 17.12
N GLY A 517 -2.75 -1.34 16.16
CA GLY A 517 -1.44 -1.98 16.15
C GLY A 517 -0.33 -0.96 15.98
N ILE A 518 0.83 -1.28 16.53
CA ILE A 518 2.06 -0.51 16.36
C ILE A 518 3.14 -1.44 15.81
N TYR A 519 3.89 -0.93 14.84
CA TYR A 519 5.05 -1.61 14.28
C TYR A 519 6.25 -0.68 14.18
N CYS A 520 7.42 -1.15 14.61
CA CYS A 520 8.68 -0.43 14.43
C CYS A 520 9.51 -1.12 13.34
N TYR A 521 9.92 -0.37 12.32
CA TYR A 521 10.63 -0.93 11.17
C TYR A 521 12.05 -1.38 11.51
N ALA A 522 12.48 -2.49 10.90
CA ALA A 522 13.82 -3.05 11.07
C ALA A 522 14.76 -2.60 9.93
N TRP A 523 15.36 -1.42 10.07
CA TRP A 523 16.33 -0.87 9.12
C TRP A 523 17.73 -0.64 9.73
N ASP A 524 18.68 -0.15 8.93
CA ASP A 524 20.05 0.12 9.35
C ASP A 524 20.08 1.12 10.50
N GLY A 525 20.75 0.75 11.61
CA GLY A 525 20.87 1.61 12.77
C GLY A 525 19.58 1.80 13.58
N CYS A 526 18.54 0.99 13.34
CA CYS A 526 17.33 1.03 14.17
C CYS A 526 17.64 0.66 15.64
N VAL A 527 16.92 1.30 16.56
CA VAL A 527 16.96 1.04 18.00
C VAL A 527 15.53 1.00 18.53
N PRO A 528 15.25 0.35 19.68
CA PRO A 528 13.95 0.43 20.34
C PRO A 528 13.50 1.89 20.50
N GLN A 529 12.25 2.16 20.14
CA GLN A 529 11.64 3.48 20.22
C GLN A 529 10.74 3.54 21.45
N GLU A 530 10.82 4.66 22.18
CA GLU A 530 9.94 4.99 23.30
C GLU A 530 9.12 6.23 22.93
N PHE A 531 7.84 6.20 23.26
CA PHE A 531 6.87 7.24 22.93
C PHE A 531 5.65 7.10 23.84
N HIS A 532 4.75 8.05 23.78
CA HIS A 532 3.43 7.93 24.35
C HIS A 532 2.39 7.67 23.27
N VAL A 533 1.40 6.85 23.62
CA VAL A 533 0.19 6.67 22.83
C VAL A 533 -0.89 7.55 23.45
N HIS A 534 -1.44 8.43 22.64
CA HIS A 534 -2.50 9.34 23.02
C HIS A 534 -3.81 8.86 22.41
N ILE A 535 -4.87 8.83 23.21
CA ILE A 535 -6.20 8.40 22.79
C ILE A 535 -7.23 9.43 23.23
N LYS A 536 -8.07 9.91 22.31
CA LYS A 536 -9.19 10.80 22.63
C LYS A 536 -10.20 10.06 23.50
N GLY A 537 -10.66 10.72 24.55
CA GLY A 537 -11.58 10.16 25.53
C GLY A 537 -10.88 9.64 26.80
N ARG A 538 -11.71 9.31 27.79
CA ARG A 538 -11.27 8.64 29.02
C ARG A 538 -11.18 7.14 28.77
N VAL A 539 -9.95 6.62 28.75
CA VAL A 539 -9.68 5.19 28.55
C VAL A 539 -9.21 4.61 29.87
N LYS A 540 -9.88 3.55 30.34
CA LYS A 540 -9.53 2.87 31.58
C LYS A 540 -8.23 2.09 31.48
N GLU A 541 -8.03 1.37 30.37
CA GLU A 541 -6.85 0.55 30.12
C GLU A 541 -6.71 0.16 28.65
N LEU A 542 -5.48 -0.16 28.24
CA LEU A 542 -5.21 -0.90 27.01
C LEU A 542 -4.96 -2.37 27.35
N VAL A 543 -5.61 -3.27 26.62
CA VAL A 543 -5.39 -4.71 26.75
C VAL A 543 -4.64 -5.18 25.53
N ARG A 544 -3.44 -5.73 25.72
CA ARG A 544 -2.66 -6.33 24.62
C ARG A 544 -3.44 -7.51 24.05
N ILE A 545 -3.56 -7.55 22.72
CA ILE A 545 -4.15 -8.68 22.02
C ILE A 545 -3.10 -9.81 22.00
N PRO A 546 -3.41 -10.99 22.57
CA PRO A 546 -2.44 -12.06 22.68
C PRO A 546 -2.15 -12.67 21.31
N ASP A 547 -0.86 -12.79 21.01
CA ASP A 547 -0.30 -13.41 19.81
C ASP A 547 0.13 -14.87 20.05
N SER A 548 0.03 -15.37 21.29
CA SER A 548 0.27 -16.77 21.63
C SER A 548 -0.58 -17.25 22.81
N ASP A 549 -0.68 -18.57 23.01
CA ASP A 549 -1.41 -19.18 24.14
C ASP A 549 -0.71 -18.98 25.50
N ARG A 550 0.57 -18.58 25.50
CA ARG A 550 1.34 -18.34 26.71
C ARG A 550 1.52 -16.85 26.90
N PRO A 551 1.25 -16.29 28.10
CA PRO A 551 1.57 -14.90 28.36
C PRO A 551 3.08 -14.68 28.21
N GLU A 552 3.48 -13.63 27.48
CA GLU A 552 4.88 -13.25 27.39
C GLU A 552 5.39 -12.79 28.76
N MET A 553 6.51 -13.38 29.19
CA MET A 553 7.03 -13.23 30.56
C MET A 553 7.36 -11.77 30.95
N PHE A 554 7.67 -10.92 29.97
CA PHE A 554 8.15 -9.55 30.19
C PHE A 554 7.28 -8.47 29.56
N LYS A 555 6.15 -8.82 28.92
CA LYS A 555 5.22 -7.82 28.37
C LYS A 555 3.95 -7.75 29.22
N PRO A 556 3.59 -6.55 29.75
CA PRO A 556 2.31 -6.35 30.40
C PRO A 556 1.15 -6.76 29.49
N GLN A 557 0.13 -7.42 30.04
CA GLN A 557 -1.09 -7.71 29.30
C GLN A 557 -2.09 -6.55 29.37
N VAL A 558 -1.99 -5.74 30.43
CA VAL A 558 -2.84 -4.58 30.67
C VAL A 558 -1.95 -3.38 30.95
N TYR A 559 -2.18 -2.30 30.22
CA TYR A 559 -1.47 -1.04 30.38
C TYR A 559 -2.45 -0.05 31.00
N LYS A 560 -2.04 0.54 32.13
CA LYS A 560 -2.78 1.60 32.79
C LYS A 560 -2.38 2.95 32.21
N PRO A 561 -3.30 3.92 32.17
CA PRO A 561 -2.96 5.26 31.73
C PRO A 561 -1.91 5.87 32.66
N LEU A 562 -0.97 6.61 32.10
CA LEU A 562 -0.05 7.45 32.86
C LEU A 562 -0.81 8.60 33.52
N TYR A 563 -1.69 9.23 32.74
CA TYR A 563 -2.60 10.28 33.17
C TYR A 563 -3.71 10.48 32.13
N VAL A 564 -4.74 11.22 32.54
CA VAL A 564 -5.79 11.75 31.66
C VAL A 564 -5.65 13.26 31.64
N LYS A 565 -5.49 13.85 30.46
CA LYS A 565 -5.50 15.29 30.25
C LYS A 565 -6.94 15.72 30.01
N GLU A 566 -7.48 16.50 30.93
CA GLU A 566 -8.85 17.00 30.83
C GLU A 566 -8.95 18.14 29.82
N GLY A 567 -10.04 18.15 29.05
CA GLY A 567 -10.36 19.25 28.14
C GLY A 567 -10.82 20.50 28.89
N PRO A 568 -10.95 21.66 28.20
CA PRO A 568 -11.29 22.94 28.83
C PRO A 568 -12.61 22.99 29.62
N ASP A 569 -13.49 21.99 29.46
CA ASP A 569 -14.85 21.96 30.02
C ASP A 569 -15.23 20.66 30.77
N ASP A 570 -14.25 19.84 31.21
CA ASP A 570 -14.49 18.52 31.88
C ASP A 570 -15.39 17.55 31.06
N ASN A 571 -15.53 17.81 29.75
CA ASN A 571 -16.25 16.96 28.82
C ASN A 571 -15.36 15.78 28.45
N ALA A 572 -15.81 14.56 28.75
CA ALA A 572 -15.10 13.33 28.44
C ALA A 572 -14.71 13.21 26.95
N ALA A 573 -15.49 13.77 26.02
CA ALA A 573 -15.15 13.77 24.58
C ALA A 573 -13.93 14.63 24.21
N ASN A 574 -13.59 15.60 25.06
CA ASN A 574 -12.44 16.49 24.90
C ASN A 574 -11.24 16.10 25.77
N SER A 575 -11.37 15.02 26.56
CA SER A 575 -10.25 14.47 27.33
C SER A 575 -9.32 13.65 26.43
N GLU A 576 -8.09 13.47 26.89
CA GLU A 576 -7.06 12.70 26.20
C GLU A 576 -6.37 11.80 27.22
N THR A 577 -6.40 10.48 27.00
CA THR A 577 -5.73 9.51 27.85
C THR A 577 -4.38 9.13 27.27
N VAL A 578 -3.34 9.14 28.11
CA VAL A 578 -1.95 8.92 27.68
C VAL A 578 -1.40 7.63 28.26
N PHE A 579 -0.79 6.79 27.42
CA PHE A 579 -0.15 5.54 27.78
C PHE A 579 1.33 5.56 27.40
N TYR A 580 2.18 4.94 28.21
CA TYR A 580 3.57 4.67 27.80
C TYR A 580 3.60 3.58 26.72
N GLY A 581 4.35 3.84 25.65
CA GLY A 581 4.59 2.92 24.55
C GLY A 581 6.09 2.66 24.33
N ARG A 582 6.41 1.41 23.99
CA ARG A 582 7.75 1.02 23.55
C ARG A 582 7.61 0.02 22.42
N ALA A 583 8.29 0.27 21.30
CA ALA A 583 8.30 -0.62 20.15
C ALA A 583 9.74 -1.05 19.83
N THR A 584 9.93 -2.34 19.57
CA THR A 584 11.23 -2.90 19.18
C THR A 584 11.21 -3.12 17.67
N PRO A 585 12.26 -2.74 16.92
CA PRO A 585 12.35 -3.01 15.50
C PRO A 585 12.07 -4.47 15.16
N GLY A 586 11.22 -4.73 14.16
CA GLY A 586 10.84 -6.08 13.73
C GLY A 586 9.70 -6.71 14.53
N GLU A 587 9.28 -6.08 15.63
CA GLU A 587 8.18 -6.55 16.48
C GLU A 587 6.93 -5.69 16.28
N PHE A 588 5.76 -6.33 16.36
CA PHE A 588 4.47 -5.65 16.38
C PHE A 588 3.71 -5.97 17.68
N ASP A 589 2.92 -5.01 18.14
CA ASP A 589 2.00 -5.20 19.26
C ASP A 589 0.65 -4.58 18.92
N PHE A 590 -0.44 -5.29 19.27
CA PHE A 590 -1.81 -4.86 19.03
C PHE A 590 -2.55 -4.74 20.36
N PHE A 591 -3.48 -3.79 20.42
CA PHE A 591 -4.18 -3.41 21.63
C PHE A 591 -5.67 -3.25 21.38
N GLU A 592 -6.46 -3.64 22.37
CA GLU A 592 -7.88 -3.32 22.48
C GLU A 592 -8.06 -2.20 23.51
N ILE A 593 -8.82 -1.17 23.14
CA ILE A 593 -9.12 -0.03 24.01
C ILE A 593 -10.30 -0.39 24.91
N LYS A 594 -10.11 -0.30 26.24
CA LYS A 594 -11.17 -0.47 27.23
C LYS A 594 -11.48 0.88 27.86
N GLU A 595 -12.67 1.40 27.56
CA GLU A 595 -13.23 2.63 28.16
C GLU A 595 -13.77 2.39 29.57
#